data_AF-A0A5N5DDW8-F1
#
_entry.id   AF-A0A5N5DDW8-F1
#
_cell.length_a   1.000
_cell.length_b   1.000
_cell.length_c   1.000
_cell.angle_alpha   90.00
_cell.angle_beta   90.00
_cell.angle_gamma   90.00
#
_symmetry.space_group_name_H-M   'P 1'
#
loop_
_entity.id
_entity.type
_entity.pdbx_description
1 polymer ?
#
loop_
_entity_poly.entity_id
_entity_poly.type
_entity_poly.pdbx_seq_one_letter_code
_entity_poly.pdbx_strand_id
1 'polypeptide(L)' 'MQLKLAVIALFTSMVLATPGLEKESEIEKRCFDKWGDCSKHSDCCGDLQCVLHLTGEYKGPWCDKL' A
#
# COMPACT_ATOMS: atom_id res chain seq x y z
N MET A 1 8.90 36.27 -55.89
CA MET A 1 9.51 34.94 -56.17
C MET A 1 10.14 34.42 -54.90
N GLN A 2 10.09 33.09 -54.68
CA GLN A 2 10.63 32.31 -53.55
C GLN A 2 9.77 32.36 -52.27
N LEU A 3 8.87 31.41 -51.97
CA LEU A 3 8.98 29.94 -51.88
C LEU A 3 9.96 29.49 -50.79
N LYS A 4 9.45 28.66 -49.86
CA LYS A 4 10.12 27.87 -48.80
C LYS A 4 10.23 28.63 -47.47
N LEU A 5 9.88 28.10 -46.30
CA LEU A 5 9.67 26.72 -45.88
C LEU A 5 8.40 26.61 -45.02
N ALA A 6 7.48 25.74 -45.44
CA ALA A 6 6.49 25.14 -44.58
C ALA A 6 7.17 24.00 -43.79
N VAL A 7 7.56 24.26 -42.54
CA VAL A 7 7.83 23.20 -41.54
C VAL A 7 7.51 23.76 -40.15
N ILE A 8 6.25 24.12 -39.91
CA ILE A 8 5.74 24.28 -38.54
C ILE A 8 4.50 23.39 -38.41
N ALA A 9 4.70 22.13 -38.73
CA ALA A 9 3.80 21.06 -38.35
C ALA A 9 4.62 20.12 -37.47
N LEU A 10 3.98 19.59 -36.42
CA LEU A 10 4.50 18.64 -35.43
C LEU A 10 5.01 19.29 -34.15
N PHE A 11 4.13 19.89 -33.36
CA PHE A 11 4.07 19.58 -31.92
C PHE A 11 2.60 19.55 -31.50
N THR A 12 1.96 18.46 -31.90
CA THR A 12 0.68 17.99 -31.37
C THR A 12 0.81 17.81 -29.85
N SER A 13 0.10 18.68 -29.13
CA SER A 13 -0.64 18.36 -27.90
C SER A 13 0.03 17.39 -26.92
N MET A 14 0.90 17.92 -26.05
CA MET A 14 1.13 17.30 -24.75
C MET A 14 -0.05 17.62 -23.84
N VAL A 15 -1.10 16.81 -23.92
CA VAL A 15 -2.08 16.68 -22.84
C VAL A 15 -1.62 15.53 -21.96
N LEU A 16 -0.83 15.86 -20.93
CA LEU A 16 -0.68 15.02 -19.75
C LEU A 16 -1.38 15.76 -18.60
N ALA A 17 -2.70 15.82 -18.69
CA ALA A 17 -3.52 15.96 -17.50
C ALA A 17 -3.49 14.59 -16.80
N THR A 18 -2.43 14.34 -16.03
CA THR A 18 -2.46 13.28 -15.02
C THR A 18 -3.24 13.89 -13.86
N PRO A 19 -4.53 13.55 -13.63
CA PRO A 19 -5.11 13.87 -12.34
C PRO A 19 -4.19 13.21 -11.32
N GLY A 20 -3.77 14.00 -10.34
CA GLY A 20 -3.22 13.49 -9.09
C GLY A 20 -4.23 12.50 -8.52
N LEU A 21 -4.10 11.25 -8.92
CA LEU A 21 -4.44 10.13 -8.08
C LEU A 21 -3.16 9.90 -7.29
N GLU A 22 -2.97 10.73 -6.26
CA GLU A 22 -2.49 10.21 -5.00
C GLU A 22 -3.44 9.06 -4.70
N LYS A 23 -3.14 7.89 -5.26
CA LYS A 23 -3.69 6.64 -4.78
C LYS A 23 -3.03 6.52 -3.43
N GLU A 24 -3.59 7.23 -2.46
CA GLU A 24 -3.49 6.91 -1.06
C GLU A 24 -3.60 5.40 -1.07
N SER A 25 -2.44 4.77 -0.86
CA SER A 25 -2.32 3.33 -0.81
C SER A 25 -3.38 2.99 0.20
N GLU A 26 -4.52 2.49 -0.26
CA GLU A 26 -5.46 1.76 0.56
C GLU A 26 -4.56 0.65 1.08
N ILE A 27 -4.01 0.88 2.27
CA ILE A 27 -3.19 -0.08 2.98
C ILE A 27 -4.19 -1.18 3.19
N GLU A 28 -4.22 -2.12 2.26
CA GLU A 28 -4.95 -3.35 2.37
C GLU A 28 -4.56 -3.86 3.73
N LYS A 29 -5.50 -3.76 4.67
CA LYS A 29 -5.26 -4.00 6.09
C LYS A 29 -5.00 -5.49 6.20
N ARG A 30 -3.76 -5.87 5.92
CA ARG A 30 -3.30 -7.25 6.00
C ARG A 30 -3.31 -7.57 7.48
N CYS A 31 -4.25 -8.43 7.86
CA CYS A 31 -4.21 -9.06 9.16
C CYS A 31 -3.04 -10.05 9.19
N PHE A 32 -2.62 -10.40 10.39
CA PHE A 32 -1.57 -11.36 10.66
C PHE A 32 -2.18 -12.71 11.03
N ASP A 33 -1.65 -13.76 10.42
CA ASP A 33 -1.92 -15.14 10.82
C ASP A 33 -1.28 -15.46 12.17
N LYS A 34 -1.43 -16.71 12.62
CA LYS A 34 -0.87 -17.20 13.88
C LYS A 34 0.63 -16.88 13.99
N TRP A 35 1.05 -16.40 15.16
CA TRP A 35 2.41 -15.96 15.50
C TRP A 35 2.89 -14.68 14.82
N GLY A 36 2.02 -13.99 14.06
CA GLY A 36 2.37 -12.66 13.57
C GLY A 36 2.30 -11.63 14.69
N ASP A 37 3.27 -10.71 14.70
CA ASP A 37 3.33 -9.62 15.67
C ASP A 37 2.10 -8.73 15.55
N CYS A 38 1.54 -8.32 16.69
CA CYS A 38 0.31 -7.54 16.73
C CYS A 38 0.35 -6.46 17.79
N SER A 39 -0.48 -5.42 17.63
CA SER A 39 -0.69 -4.39 18.64
C SER A 39 -2.14 -4.33 19.12
N LYS A 40 -3.08 -4.83 18.31
CA LYS A 40 -4.52 -4.85 18.57
C LYS A 40 -5.11 -6.16 18.09
N HIS A 41 -6.25 -6.56 18.65
CA HIS A 41 -6.94 -7.80 18.23
C HIS A 41 -7.36 -7.75 16.75
N SER A 42 -7.68 -6.56 16.22
CA SER A 42 -8.02 -6.36 14.81
C SER A 42 -6.85 -6.57 13.84
N ASP A 43 -5.63 -6.65 14.36
CA ASP A 43 -4.45 -6.92 13.54
C ASP A 43 -4.35 -8.41 13.21
N CYS A 44 -5.10 -9.29 13.89
CA CYS A 44 -5.06 -10.73 13.70
C CYS A 44 -6.18 -11.21 12.77
N CYS A 45 -5.89 -12.25 11.98
CA CYS A 45 -6.86 -12.79 11.04
C CYS A 45 -7.89 -13.71 11.72
N GLY A 46 -9.14 -13.63 11.28
CA GLY A 46 -10.22 -14.52 11.74
C GLY A 46 -10.52 -14.35 13.23
N ASP A 47 -10.55 -15.47 13.96
CA ASP A 47 -10.89 -15.52 15.39
C ASP A 47 -9.65 -15.39 16.31
N LEU A 48 -8.49 -15.06 15.75
CA LEU A 48 -7.26 -14.87 16.52
C LEU A 48 -7.30 -13.55 17.30
N GLN A 49 -6.63 -13.52 18.45
CA GLN A 49 -6.48 -12.32 19.26
C GLN A 49 -5.02 -12.00 19.48
N CYS A 50 -4.75 -10.73 19.76
CA CYS A 50 -3.40 -10.29 20.08
C CYS A 50 -3.11 -10.62 21.55
N VAL A 51 -2.34 -11.68 21.78
CA VAL A 51 -2.06 -12.21 23.12
C VAL A 51 -0.63 -11.88 23.52
N LEU A 52 -0.43 -11.42 24.75
CA LEU A 52 0.89 -11.16 25.31
C LEU A 52 1.52 -12.43 25.86
N HIS A 53 2.60 -12.88 25.24
CA HIS A 53 3.37 -14.03 25.71
C HIS A 53 4.62 -13.57 26.47
N LEU A 54 4.73 -13.99 27.73
CA LEU A 54 5.83 -13.62 28.64
C LEU A 54 6.80 -14.77 28.91
N THR A 55 6.50 -15.95 28.38
CA THR A 55 7.23 -17.20 28.60
C THR A 55 7.88 -17.69 27.32
N GLY A 56 9.02 -18.38 27.43
CA GLY A 56 9.78 -18.89 26.29
C GLY A 56 10.89 -17.96 25.84
N GLU A 57 11.54 -18.33 24.73
CA GLU A 57 12.66 -17.57 24.14
C GLU A 57 12.18 -16.30 23.43
N TYR A 58 10.96 -16.31 22.88
CA TYR A 58 10.33 -15.16 22.24
C TYR A 58 9.24 -14.60 23.15
N LYS A 59 9.38 -13.33 23.51
CA LYS A 59 8.43 -12.61 24.37
C LYS A 59 7.87 -11.43 23.59
N GLY A 60 6.57 -11.28 23.62
CA GLY A 60 5.90 -10.21 22.89
C GLY A 60 4.42 -10.53 22.62
N PRO A 61 3.69 -9.55 22.09
CA PRO A 61 2.35 -9.74 21.60
C PRO A 61 2.35 -10.38 20.21
N TRP A 62 1.67 -11.51 20.04
CA TRP A 62 1.42 -12.09 18.72
C TRP A 62 0.01 -12.65 18.61
N CYS A 63 -0.42 -12.88 17.37
CA CYS A 63 -1.73 -13.45 17.08
C CYS A 63 -1.78 -14.92 17.50
N ASP A 64 -2.62 -15.25 18.48
CA ASP A 64 -2.88 -16.61 18.92
C ASP A 64 -4.36 -16.80 19.32
N LYS A 65 -4.76 -18.04 19.57
CA LYS A 65 -6.07 -18.31 20.17
C LYS A 65 -6.02 -18.00 21.67
N LEU A 66 -7.13 -17.45 22.18
CA LEU A 66 -7.32 -17.20 23.61
C LEU A 66 -7.36 -18.51 24.41
#